data_AF-A0A432W8U0-F1
#
_entry.id   AF-A0A432W8U0-F1
#
_cell.length_a   1.000
_cell.length_b   1.000
_cell.length_c   1.000
_cell.angle_alpha   90.00
_cell.angle_beta   90.00
_cell.angle_gamma   90.00
#
_symmetry.space_group_name_H-M   'P 1'
#
loop_
_entity.id
_entity.type
_entity.pdbx_description
1 polymer ?
#
loop_
_entity_poly.entity_id
_entity_poly.type
_entity_poly.pdbx_seq_one_letter_code
_entity_poly.pdbx_strand_id
1 'polypeptide(L)'
;MYFWNIKNVREELATGKISERNAFKYFIAHALWLSVLLIPSSEEYKPDSWILIVWVVITIGGLFYVRHGNGGYEGENFFTRFFAIAWVMEVKFFALMLLLALAGVFYEGATDSDVRADFPVTYGLLGLGIYGVLFYWRIGVHMRRTKELAK
;
A
#
# COMPACT_ATOMS: atom_id res chain seq x y z
N MET A 1 -16.91 -2.81 -7.05
CA MET A 1 -15.61 -2.52 -6.41
C MET A 1 -14.73 -3.73 -6.67
N TYR A 2 -13.51 -3.53 -7.16
CA TYR A 2 -12.57 -4.61 -7.41
C TYR A 2 -11.61 -4.75 -6.23
N PHE A 3 -11.28 -5.98 -5.86
CA PHE A 3 -10.35 -6.27 -4.75
C PHE A 3 -8.97 -6.71 -5.26
N TRP A 4 -8.92 -7.38 -6.41
CA TRP A 4 -7.69 -7.99 -6.93
C TRP A 4 -7.35 -7.57 -8.37
N ASN A 5 -8.38 -7.37 -9.20
CA ASN A 5 -8.19 -7.15 -10.63
C ASN A 5 -7.87 -5.67 -10.93
N ILE A 6 -6.58 -5.33 -10.86
CA ILE A 6 -6.08 -4.01 -11.21
C ILE A 6 -6.24 -3.68 -12.70
N LYS A 7 -6.33 -4.67 -13.59
CA LYS A 7 -6.50 -4.43 -15.02
C LYS A 7 -7.86 -3.78 -15.27
N ASN A 8 -8.93 -4.38 -14.76
CA ASN A 8 -10.30 -3.87 -14.90
C ASN A 8 -10.46 -2.49 -14.25
N VAL A 9 -9.89 -2.28 -13.06
CA VAL A 9 -9.91 -0.95 -12.40
C VAL A 9 -9.32 0.12 -13.30
N ARG A 10 -8.16 -0.13 -13.92
CA ARG A 10 -7.52 0.86 -14.80
C ARG A 10 -8.34 1.15 -16.04
N GLU A 11 -8.89 0.12 -16.69
CA GLU A 11 -9.70 0.27 -17.90
C GLU A 11 -10.98 1.08 -17.60
N GLU A 12 -11.63 0.81 -16.47
CA GLU A 12 -12.80 1.59 -16.05
C GLU A 12 -12.47 3.01 -15.60
N LEU A 13 -11.32 3.23 -14.96
CA LEU A 13 -10.83 4.57 -14.63
C LEU A 13 -10.45 5.38 -15.87
N ALA A 14 -9.87 4.74 -16.88
CA ALA A 14 -9.49 5.39 -18.14
C ALA A 14 -10.73 5.80 -18.95
N THR A 15 -11.76 4.97 -18.95
CA THR A 15 -13.04 5.23 -19.65
C THR A 15 -14.04 6.07 -18.84
N GLY A 16 -13.67 6.53 -17.63
CA GLY A 16 -14.55 7.32 -16.76
C GLY A 16 -15.75 6.55 -16.18
N LYS A 17 -15.76 5.21 -16.28
CA LYS A 17 -16.85 4.36 -15.76
C LYS A 17 -16.91 4.33 -14.24
N ILE A 18 -15.78 4.55 -13.56
CA ILE A 18 -15.77 4.72 -12.10
C ILE A 18 -16.15 6.17 -11.78
N SER A 19 -17.42 6.38 -11.43
CA SER A 19 -17.92 7.65 -10.91
C SER A 19 -17.36 7.97 -9.52
N GLU A 20 -17.41 9.25 -9.14
CA GLU A 20 -17.02 9.71 -7.80
C GLU A 20 -17.77 8.99 -6.68
N ARG A 21 -19.08 8.72 -6.86
CA ARG A 21 -19.88 7.92 -5.91
C ARG A 21 -19.30 6.52 -5.71
N ASN A 22 -18.79 5.89 -6.77
CA ASN A 22 -18.15 4.58 -6.65
C ASN A 22 -16.73 4.70 -6.08
N ALA A 23 -16.00 5.77 -6.37
CA ALA A 23 -14.72 6.07 -5.75
C ALA A 23 -14.83 6.25 -4.23
N PHE A 24 -15.93 6.83 -3.74
CA PHE A 24 -16.20 6.96 -2.32
C PHE A 24 -16.18 5.61 -1.59
N LYS A 25 -16.64 4.52 -2.22
CA LYS A 25 -16.57 3.17 -1.63
C LYS A 25 -15.12 2.70 -1.45
N TYR A 26 -14.25 3.00 -2.42
CA TYR A 26 -12.82 2.71 -2.29
C TYR A 26 -12.16 3.57 -1.21
N PHE A 27 -12.55 4.84 -1.08
CA PHE A 27 -12.09 5.70 0.01
C PHE A 27 -12.49 5.14 1.38
N ILE A 28 -13.74 4.72 1.56
CA ILE A 28 -14.20 4.09 2.81
C ILE A 28 -13.40 2.82 3.11
N ALA A 29 -13.16 1.98 2.09
CA ALA A 29 -12.36 0.78 2.24
C ALA A 29 -10.91 1.10 2.69
N HIS A 30 -10.30 2.12 2.10
CA HIS A 30 -8.98 2.64 2.49
C HIS A 30 -8.98 3.19 3.92
N ALA A 31 -9.99 3.97 4.30
CA ALA A 31 -10.10 4.53 5.66
C ALA A 31 -10.27 3.44 6.73
N LEU A 32 -11.09 2.42 6.43
CA LEU A 32 -11.24 1.25 7.28
C LEU A 32 -9.94 0.46 7.37
N TRP A 33 -9.22 0.31 6.25
CA TRP A 33 -7.91 -0.33 6.21
C TRP A 33 -6.91 0.34 7.16
N LEU A 34 -6.80 1.68 7.09
CA LEU A 34 -5.95 2.45 8.00
C LEU A 34 -6.39 2.33 9.45
N SER A 35 -7.70 2.21 9.70
CA SER A 35 -8.24 2.07 11.06
C SER A 35 -7.86 0.74 11.71
N VAL A 36 -7.76 -0.35 10.93
CA VAL A 36 -7.25 -1.64 11.43
C VAL A 36 -5.81 -1.52 11.92
N LEU A 37 -4.99 -0.69 11.26
CA LEU A 37 -3.60 -0.43 11.68
C LEU A 37 -3.49 0.35 13.00
N LEU A 38 -4.57 0.96 13.48
CA LEU A 38 -4.62 1.70 14.73
C LEU A 38 -5.11 0.85 15.92
N ILE A 39 -5.51 -0.40 15.69
CA ILE A 39 -5.90 -1.30 16.78
C ILE A 39 -4.66 -1.56 17.66
N PRO A 40 -4.71 -1.25 18.97
CA PRO A 40 -3.55 -1.42 19.84
C PRO A 40 -3.09 -2.87 19.85
N SER A 41 -1.84 -3.13 19.48
CA SER A 41 -1.21 -4.41 19.78
C SER A 41 -1.00 -4.51 21.29
N SER A 42 -1.22 -5.69 21.87
CA SER A 42 -1.19 -5.95 23.32
C SER A 42 0.20 -5.85 23.97
N GLU A 43 1.18 -5.24 23.31
CA GLU A 43 2.52 -5.01 23.85
C GLU A 43 3.00 -3.59 23.58
N GLU A 44 3.88 -3.14 24.47
CA GLU A 44 4.50 -1.82 24.60
C GLU A 44 5.43 -1.44 23.43
N TYR A 45 5.14 -1.89 22.21
CA TYR A 45 5.90 -1.50 21.02
C TYR A 45 5.67 -0.01 20.74
N LYS A 46 6.60 0.81 21.22
CA LYS A 46 6.70 2.22 20.86
C LYS A 46 7.66 2.33 19.68
N PRO A 47 7.16 2.64 18.47
CA PRO A 47 8.04 2.91 17.36
C PRO A 47 8.97 4.06 17.74
N ASP A 48 10.26 3.89 17.49
CA ASP A 48 11.22 4.96 17.65
C ASP A 48 10.81 6.16 16.77
N SER A 49 11.00 7.38 17.27
CA SER A 49 10.47 8.61 16.66
C SER A 49 11.01 8.84 15.25
N TRP A 50 12.22 8.37 14.95
CA TRP A 50 12.79 8.47 13.61
C TRP A 50 12.08 7.58 12.58
N ILE A 51 11.49 6.46 13.00
CA ILE A 51 10.74 5.57 12.10
C ILE A 51 9.49 6.28 11.59
N LEU A 52 8.81 7.02 12.47
CA LEU A 52 7.66 7.84 12.10
C LEU A 52 8.07 8.91 11.08
N ILE A 53 9.24 9.54 11.25
CA ILE A 53 9.77 10.51 10.30
C ILE A 53 10.01 9.87 8.92
N VAL A 54 10.65 8.69 8.89
CA VAL A 54 10.88 7.96 7.63
C VAL A 54 9.56 7.64 6.92
N TRP A 55 8.54 7.20 7.67
CA TRP A 55 7.21 6.94 7.13
C TRP A 55 6.54 8.19 6.57
N VAL A 56 6.65 9.32 7.26
CA VAL A 56 6.14 10.61 6.76
C VAL A 56 6.84 10.99 5.45
N VAL A 57 8.16 10.84 5.38
CA VAL A 57 8.95 11.12 4.16
C VAL A 57 8.53 10.22 3.00
N ILE A 58 8.41 8.91 3.24
CA ILE A 58 7.96 7.94 2.23
C ILE A 58 6.54 8.27 1.76
N THR A 59 5.64 8.61 2.69
CA THR A 59 4.24 8.95 2.40
C THR A 59 4.15 10.21 1.55
N ILE A 60 4.79 11.30 1.97
CA ILE A 60 4.77 12.58 1.26
C ILE A 60 5.43 12.42 -0.11
N GLY A 61 6.64 11.86 -0.16
CA GLY A 61 7.37 11.63 -1.41
C GLY A 61 6.62 10.69 -2.36
N GLY A 62 6.02 9.64 -1.81
CA GLY A 62 5.18 8.69 -2.54
C GLY A 62 3.94 9.35 -3.14
N LEU A 63 3.24 10.20 -2.38
CA LEU A 63 2.10 10.96 -2.88
C LEU A 63 2.50 11.92 -4.01
N PHE A 64 3.62 12.63 -3.87
CA PHE A 64 4.14 13.47 -4.96
C PHE A 64 4.49 12.67 -6.21
N TYR A 65 5.14 11.51 -6.05
CA TYR A 65 5.45 10.61 -7.16
C TYR A 65 4.19 10.08 -7.85
N VAL A 66 3.20 9.64 -7.09
CA VAL A 66 1.91 9.15 -7.59
C VAL A 66 1.15 10.26 -8.33
N ARG A 67 1.16 11.48 -7.77
CA ARG A 67 0.59 12.67 -8.40
C ARG A 67 1.26 13.01 -9.72
N HIS A 68 2.59 12.97 -9.77
CA HIS A 68 3.32 13.16 -11.01
C HIS A 68 2.92 12.11 -12.05
N GLY A 69 2.73 10.85 -11.62
CA GLY A 69 2.19 9.78 -12.45
C GLY A 69 0.78 10.04 -13.01
N ASN A 70 -0.04 10.86 -12.34
CA ASN A 70 -1.36 11.28 -12.83
C ASN A 70 -1.29 12.46 -13.83
N GLY A 71 -0.11 13.03 -14.09
CA GLY A 71 0.04 14.26 -14.88
C GLY A 71 0.33 15.52 -14.07
N GLY A 72 0.65 15.40 -12.78
CA GLY A 72 1.03 16.57 -11.97
C GLY A 72 -0.14 17.52 -11.73
N TYR A 73 0.05 18.82 -12.03
CA TYR A 73 -0.98 19.85 -11.85
C TYR A 73 -2.11 19.77 -12.88
N GLU A 74 -1.84 19.19 -14.05
CA GLU A 74 -2.82 18.99 -15.12
C GLU A 74 -3.53 17.62 -15.00
N GLY A 75 -3.23 16.85 -13.95
CA GLY A 75 -3.83 15.54 -13.74
C GLY A 75 -5.27 15.64 -13.26
N GLU A 76 -6.18 14.97 -13.94
CA GLU A 76 -7.59 14.93 -13.56
C GLU A 76 -7.93 13.74 -12.65
N ASN A 77 -9.04 13.86 -11.90
CA ASN A 77 -9.65 12.78 -11.14
C ASN A 77 -8.67 12.04 -10.19
N PHE A 78 -7.73 12.78 -9.60
CA PHE A 78 -6.63 12.21 -8.81
C PHE A 78 -7.14 11.31 -7.69
N PHE A 79 -8.05 11.80 -6.83
CA PHE A 79 -8.55 11.04 -5.69
C PHE A 79 -9.31 9.78 -6.12
N THR A 80 -10.16 9.88 -7.13
CA THR A 80 -10.88 8.74 -7.71
C THR A 80 -9.92 7.65 -8.17
N ARG A 81 -8.90 8.02 -8.95
CA ARG A 81 -7.90 7.08 -9.45
C ARG A 81 -7.03 6.52 -8.32
N PHE A 82 -6.61 7.38 -7.40
CA PHE A 82 -5.77 7.03 -6.26
C PHE A 82 -6.43 5.98 -5.38
N PHE A 83 -7.62 6.26 -4.83
CA PHE A 83 -8.25 5.33 -3.89
C PHE A 83 -8.64 4.00 -4.55
N ALA A 84 -9.11 4.03 -5.80
CA ALA A 84 -9.45 2.81 -6.52
C ALA A 84 -8.23 1.91 -6.77
N ILE A 85 -7.08 2.51 -7.11
CA ILE A 85 -5.83 1.77 -7.33
C ILE A 85 -5.21 1.34 -5.99
N ALA A 86 -5.15 2.25 -5.01
CA ALA A 86 -4.57 2.02 -3.69
C ALA A 86 -5.22 0.83 -3.00
N TRP A 87 -6.55 0.75 -3.00
CA TRP A 87 -7.28 -0.37 -2.43
C TRP A 87 -6.85 -1.73 -2.98
N VAL A 88 -6.76 -1.85 -4.32
CA VAL A 88 -6.33 -3.11 -4.94
C VAL A 88 -4.88 -3.43 -4.62
N MET A 89 -4.03 -2.41 -4.45
CA MET A 89 -2.65 -2.62 -4.02
C MET A 89 -2.60 -3.05 -2.55
N GLU A 90 -3.41 -2.47 -1.67
CA GLU A 90 -3.48 -2.83 -0.24
C GLU A 90 -3.84 -4.29 -0.07
N VAL A 91 -4.88 -4.77 -0.77
CA VAL A 91 -5.29 -6.18 -0.72
C VAL A 91 -4.15 -7.10 -1.19
N LYS A 92 -3.43 -6.75 -2.27
CA LYS A 92 -2.33 -7.58 -2.78
C LYS A 92 -1.11 -7.60 -1.88
N PHE A 93 -0.73 -6.43 -1.39
CA PHE A 93 0.42 -6.28 -0.50
C PHE A 93 0.14 -6.93 0.86
N PHE A 94 -1.10 -6.83 1.35
CA PHE A 94 -1.52 -7.57 2.54
C PHE A 94 -1.45 -9.09 2.35
N ALA A 95 -1.98 -9.61 1.23
CA ALA A 95 -1.87 -11.04 0.94
C ALA A 95 -0.41 -11.50 0.87
N LEU A 96 0.48 -10.69 0.29
CA LEU A 96 1.91 -10.96 0.28
C LEU A 96 2.50 -10.95 1.70
N MET A 97 2.19 -9.95 2.53
CA MET A 97 2.65 -9.89 3.92
C MET A 97 2.16 -11.08 4.74
N LEU A 98 0.91 -11.50 4.55
CA LEU A 98 0.36 -12.69 5.21
C LEU A 98 1.11 -13.96 4.80
N LEU A 99 1.44 -14.11 3.52
CA LEU A 99 2.23 -15.25 3.04
C LEU A 99 3.65 -15.23 3.62
N LEU A 100 4.29 -14.07 3.70
CA LEU A 100 5.63 -13.94 4.31
C LEU A 100 5.59 -14.23 5.81
N ALA A 101 4.56 -13.76 6.53
CA ALA A 101 4.38 -14.04 7.94
C ALA A 101 4.18 -15.54 8.19
N LEU A 102 3.33 -16.19 7.40
CA LEU A 102 3.14 -17.65 7.46
C LEU A 102 4.44 -18.40 7.16
N ALA A 103 5.19 -18.00 6.14
CA ALA A 103 6.48 -18.58 5.82
C ALA A 103 7.48 -18.42 6.98
N GLY A 104 7.47 -17.28 7.68
CA GLY A 104 8.24 -17.06 8.90
C GLY A 104 7.88 -18.06 10.01
N VAL A 105 6.59 -18.25 10.29
CA VAL A 105 6.10 -19.22 11.29
C VAL A 105 6.53 -20.65 10.94
N PHE A 106 6.42 -21.05 9.67
CA PHE A 106 6.86 -22.38 9.23
C PHE A 106 8.37 -22.55 9.31
N TYR A 107 9.14 -21.51 8.95
CA TYR A 107 10.59 -21.52 9.07
C TYR A 107 11.02 -21.69 10.53
N GLU A 108 10.43 -20.91 11.44
CA GLU A 108 10.67 -21.03 12.89
C GLU A 108 10.35 -22.42 13.43
N GLY A 109 9.23 -23.02 13.01
CA GLY A 109 8.85 -24.37 13.43
C GLY A 109 9.75 -25.49 12.86
N ALA A 110 10.54 -25.20 11.82
CA ALA A 110 11.41 -26.16 11.16
C ALA A 110 12.89 -26.06 11.59
N THR A 111 13.29 -24.99 12.28
CA THR A 111 14.67 -24.76 12.75
C THR A 111 14.79 -24.93 14.26
N ASP A 112 15.86 -25.57 14.73
CA ASP A 112 16.13 -25.69 16.18
C ASP A 112 16.24 -24.32 16.86
N SER A 113 15.78 -24.26 18.11
CA SER A 113 15.44 -23.06 18.87
C SER A 113 16.57 -22.06 19.13
N ASP A 114 17.82 -22.37 18.76
CA ASP A 114 18.98 -21.49 19.00
C ASP A 114 19.15 -20.40 17.92
N VAL A 115 18.40 -20.47 16.81
CA VAL A 115 18.33 -19.39 15.80
C VAL A 115 17.38 -18.26 16.24
N ARG A 116 16.70 -18.41 17.40
CA ARG A 116 15.69 -17.46 17.93
C ARG A 116 16.18 -16.04 18.16
N ALA A 117 17.48 -15.83 18.36
CA ALA A 117 17.94 -14.61 19.01
C ALA A 117 18.01 -13.38 18.08
N ASP A 118 18.16 -13.55 16.76
CA ASP A 118 18.50 -12.44 15.88
C ASP A 118 17.70 -12.42 14.58
N PHE A 119 16.36 -12.36 14.67
CA PHE A 119 15.61 -11.55 13.70
C PHE A 119 15.48 -10.13 14.28
N PRO A 120 16.55 -9.30 14.26
CA PRO A 120 16.50 -8.00 14.89
C PRO A 120 15.38 -7.18 14.28
N VAL A 121 14.68 -6.44 15.15
CA VAL A 121 13.66 -5.44 14.84
C VAL A 121 14.05 -4.58 13.62
N THR A 122 15.35 -4.32 13.44
CA THR A 122 15.96 -3.66 12.27
C THR A 122 15.56 -4.26 10.90
N TYR A 123 15.44 -5.58 10.75
CA TYR A 123 14.97 -6.20 9.50
C TYR A 123 13.47 -6.01 9.28
N GLY A 124 12.67 -6.02 10.35
CA GLY A 124 11.26 -5.65 10.29
C GLY A 124 11.08 -4.19 9.85
N LEU A 125 11.93 -3.28 10.34
CA LEU A 125 11.91 -1.86 10.00
C LEU A 125 12.33 -1.58 8.55
N LEU A 126 13.40 -2.22 8.08
CA LEU A 126 13.79 -2.14 6.67
C LEU A 126 12.72 -2.73 5.76
N GLY A 127 12.12 -3.86 6.16
CA GLY A 127 11.01 -4.49 5.45
C GLY A 127 9.80 -3.55 5.30
N LEU A 128 9.44 -2.84 6.38
CA LEU A 128 8.36 -1.86 6.41
C LEU A 128 8.65 -0.62 5.53
N GLY A 129 9.87 -0.09 5.55
CA GLY A 129 10.27 1.00 4.67
C GLY A 129 10.24 0.59 3.19
N ILE A 130 10.79 -0.58 2.87
CA ILE A 130 10.76 -1.16 1.51
C ILE A 130 9.31 -1.37 1.06
N TYR A 131 8.45 -1.89 1.95
CA TYR A 131 7.03 -2.06 1.70
C TYR A 131 6.39 -0.73 1.27
N GLY A 132 6.59 0.34 2.04
CA GLY A 132 6.01 1.66 1.75
C GLY A 132 6.48 2.20 0.40
N VAL A 133 7.78 2.12 0.12
CA VAL A 133 8.36 2.56 -1.16
C VAL A 133 7.79 1.77 -2.33
N LEU A 134 7.76 0.44 -2.23
CA LEU A 134 7.23 -0.43 -3.29
C LEU A 134 5.74 -0.20 -3.52
N PHE A 135 4.98 0.02 -2.45
CA PHE A 135 3.55 0.31 -2.51
C PHE A 135 3.27 1.59 -3.32
N TYR A 136 3.87 2.72 -2.93
CA TYR A 136 3.71 3.99 -3.66
C TYR A 136 4.28 3.92 -5.08
N TRP A 137 5.42 3.27 -5.27
CA TRP A 137 6.00 3.05 -6.59
C TRP A 137 5.00 2.34 -7.51
N ARG A 138 4.36 1.28 -7.01
CA ARG A 138 3.41 0.47 -7.77
C ARG A 138 2.12 1.23 -8.09
N ILE A 139 1.59 1.99 -7.14
CA ILE A 139 0.44 2.89 -7.39
C ILE A 139 0.79 3.86 -8.51
N GLY A 140 1.95 4.54 -8.45
CA GLY A 140 2.33 5.53 -9.46
C GLY A 140 2.53 4.93 -10.86
N VAL A 141 3.02 3.69 -10.95
CA VAL A 141 3.06 2.96 -12.23
C VAL A 141 1.64 2.74 -12.77
N HIS A 142 0.69 2.36 -11.92
CA HIS A 142 -0.69 2.16 -12.34
C HIS A 142 -1.38 3.47 -12.71
N MET A 143 -1.11 4.57 -12.00
CA MET A 143 -1.60 5.91 -12.36
C MET A 143 -1.14 6.33 -13.76
N ARG A 144 0.16 6.19 -14.06
CA ARG A 144 0.71 6.51 -15.39
C ARG A 144 0.02 5.73 -16.50
N ARG A 145 -0.10 4.42 -16.31
CA ARG A 145 -0.76 3.54 -17.29
C ARG A 145 -2.24 3.87 -17.48
N THR A 146 -2.96 4.24 -16.41
CA THR A 146 -4.36 4.68 -16.52
C THR A 146 -4.46 5.97 -17.33
N LYS A 147 -3.55 6.93 -17.12
CA LYS A 147 -3.50 8.17 -17.91
C LYS A 147 -3.22 7.88 -19.39
N GLU A 148 -2.26 7.00 -19.68
CA GLU A 148 -1.91 6.60 -21.05
C GLU A 148 -3.10 5.97 -21.78
N LEU A 149 -3.93 5.17 -21.10
CA LEU A 149 -5.13 4.55 -21.66
C LEU A 149 -6.31 5.51 -21.84
N ALA A 150 -6.29 6.68 -21.21
CA ALA A 150 -7.34 7.69 -21.30
C ALA A 150 -7.12 8.68 -22.46
N LYS A 151 -6.00 8.58 -23.17
CA LYS A 151 -5.72 9.29 -24.42
C LYS A 151 -6.34 8.55 -25.60
#